data_AF-A0A899FYD7-F1
#
_entry.id   AF-A0A899FYD7-F1
#
_cell.length_a   1.000
_cell.length_b   1.000
_cell.length_c   1.000
_cell.angle_alpha   90.00
_cell.angle_beta   90.00
_cell.angle_gamma   90.00
#
_symmetry.space_group_name_H-M   'P 1'
#
loop_
_entity.id
_entity.type
_entity.pdbx_description
1 polymer ?
#
loop_
_entity_poly.entity_id
_entity_poly.type
_entity_poly.pdbx_seq_one_letter_code
_entity_poly.pdbx_strand_id
1 'polypeptide(L)'
;MLKDKPIEDLEKTINELLGKRLIDAFVQGNQLVYKAVQKDEAKKISTMDGDEAMVFNYIKDASNDGIWSRTIKIKTNLHTTVLNRALKNLESKQLIKAVKSVKNPTRKIFMIYDLVPSIELTGGPWFTDQEMDLEFIERLQGALYKYILSYSYPKSSDGLFPPSYSGYLTAQQIHSWLKNSGITEVDLELSDNTV
;
A
#
# COMPACT_ATOMS: atom_id res chain seq x y z
N MET A 1 12.88 1.78 36.86
CA MET A 1 12.03 2.96 37.17
C MET A 1 10.53 2.64 37.25
N LEU A 2 10.01 1.53 36.70
CA LEU A 2 8.57 1.15 36.79
C LEU A 2 8.27 -0.08 37.66
N LYS A 3 9.27 -0.77 38.23
CA LYS A 3 9.08 -2.02 38.96
C LYS A 3 8.71 -1.88 40.45
N ASP A 4 8.87 -0.68 41.03
CA ASP A 4 8.78 -0.46 42.49
C ASP A 4 7.70 0.55 42.91
N LYS A 5 6.76 0.91 42.01
CA LYS A 5 5.65 1.80 42.36
C LYS A 5 4.40 1.01 42.76
N PRO A 6 3.60 1.51 43.73
CA PRO A 6 2.34 0.89 44.12
C PRO A 6 1.38 0.79 42.92
N ILE A 7 0.55 -0.26 42.92
CA ILE A 7 -0.36 -0.58 41.81
C ILE A 7 -1.32 0.58 41.51
N GLU A 8 -1.79 1.29 42.54
CA GLU A 8 -2.65 2.49 42.39
C GLU A 8 -1.98 3.60 41.57
N ASP A 9 -0.69 3.87 41.80
CA ASP A 9 0.03 4.90 41.05
C ASP A 9 0.24 4.49 39.59
N LEU A 10 0.44 3.19 39.35
CA LEU A 10 0.54 2.62 38.00
C LEU A 10 -0.79 2.75 37.25
N GLU A 11 -1.91 2.39 37.87
CA GLU A 11 -3.25 2.53 37.28
C GLU A 11 -3.56 3.99 36.97
N LYS A 12 -3.23 4.90 37.88
CA LYS A 12 -3.44 6.35 37.67
C LYS A 12 -2.59 6.87 36.52
N THR A 13 -1.32 6.46 36.44
CA THR A 13 -0.42 6.82 35.35
C THR A 13 -0.89 6.25 34.02
N ILE A 14 -1.35 4.99 33.99
CA ILE A 14 -1.92 4.35 32.80
C ILE A 14 -3.18 5.08 32.35
N ASN A 15 -4.10 5.40 33.26
CA ASN A 15 -5.31 6.16 32.94
C ASN A 15 -4.99 7.57 32.42
N GLU A 16 -3.98 8.24 32.97
CA GLU A 16 -3.50 9.52 32.41
C GLU A 16 -2.91 9.36 31.02
N LEU A 17 -2.15 8.30 30.76
CA LEU A 17 -1.56 8.03 29.45
C LEU A 17 -2.62 7.63 28.41
N LEU A 18 -3.64 6.87 28.81
CA LEU A 18 -4.83 6.56 28.00
C LEU A 18 -5.63 7.83 27.71
N GLY A 19 -5.86 8.67 28.71
CA GLY A 19 -6.56 9.95 28.56
C GLY A 19 -5.82 10.93 27.65
N LYS A 20 -4.48 10.89 27.66
CA LYS A 20 -3.62 11.65 26.73
C LYS A 20 -3.44 10.98 25.36
N ARG A 21 -4.09 9.83 25.12
CA ARG A 21 -3.98 8.99 23.91
C ARG A 21 -2.54 8.65 23.51
N LEU A 22 -1.65 8.53 24.51
CA LEU A 22 -0.25 8.14 24.33
C LEU A 22 -0.07 6.62 24.28
N ILE A 23 -1.05 5.89 24.81
CA ILE A 23 -1.12 4.43 24.77
C ILE A 23 -2.55 4.03 24.37
N ASP A 24 -2.67 2.98 23.58
CA ASP A 24 -3.94 2.33 23.27
C ASP A 24 -3.98 0.98 23.99
N ALA A 25 -5.11 0.68 24.65
CA ALA A 25 -5.34 -0.60 25.31
C ALA A 25 -6.03 -1.57 24.34
N PHE A 26 -5.45 -2.75 24.18
CA PHE A 26 -6.00 -3.85 23.39
C PHE A 26 -6.20 -5.06 24.29
N VAL A 27 -7.25 -5.83 24.03
CA VAL A 27 -7.48 -7.11 24.71
C VAL A 27 -7.04 -8.21 23.76
N GLN A 28 -5.95 -8.90 24.10
CA GLN A 28 -5.45 -10.04 23.32
C GLN A 28 -5.63 -11.31 24.16
N GLY A 29 -6.69 -12.06 23.89
CA GLY A 29 -7.09 -13.20 24.72
C GLY A 29 -7.60 -12.75 26.10
N ASN A 30 -6.99 -13.28 27.17
CA ASN A 30 -7.33 -12.95 28.57
C ASN A 30 -6.37 -11.92 29.20
N GLN A 31 -5.59 -11.21 28.39
CA GLN A 31 -4.62 -10.22 28.86
C GLN A 31 -4.85 -8.87 28.18
N LEU A 32 -4.80 -7.81 28.99
CA LEU A 32 -4.85 -6.44 28.54
C LEU A 32 -3.42 -6.02 28.16
N VAL A 33 -3.21 -5.72 26.88
CA VAL A 33 -1.92 -5.31 26.32
C VAL A 33 -2.01 -3.85 25.89
N TYR A 34 -0.98 -3.07 26.19
CA TYR A 34 -0.92 -1.65 25.86
C TYR A 34 0.10 -1.41 24.75
N LYS A 35 -0.32 -0.71 23.70
CA LYS A 35 0.55 -0.31 22.60
C LYS A 35 0.88 1.17 22.74
N ALA A 36 2.15 1.51 22.68
CA ALA A 36 2.58 2.90 22.63
C ALA A 36 2.20 3.53 21.27
N VAL A 37 1.46 4.63 21.31
CA VAL A 37 1.13 5.44 20.14
C VAL A 37 2.28 6.43 19.93
N GLN A 38 2.71 6.63 18.68
CA GLN A 38 3.77 7.61 18.41
C GLN A 38 3.29 9.02 18.82
N LYS A 39 4.18 9.84 19.40
CA LYS A 39 3.81 11.17 19.92
C LYS A 39 3.15 12.07 18.86
N ASP A 40 3.56 11.97 17.60
CA ASP A 40 2.93 12.70 16.50
C ASP A 40 1.52 12.20 16.19
N GLU A 41 1.30 10.90 16.32
CA GLU A 41 0.01 10.26 16.11
C GLU A 41 -0.96 10.59 17.26
N ALA A 42 -0.47 10.58 18.51
CA ALA A 42 -1.24 11.00 19.68
C ALA A 42 -1.69 12.47 19.59
N LYS A 43 -0.81 13.38 19.12
CA LYS A 43 -1.17 14.79 18.88
C LYS A 43 -2.21 14.94 17.77
N LYS A 44 -2.04 14.23 16.66
CA LYS A 44 -2.97 14.23 15.52
C LYS A 44 -4.36 13.73 15.95
N ILE A 45 -4.44 12.68 16.77
CA ILE A 45 -5.70 12.12 17.25
C ILE A 45 -6.33 12.99 18.36
N SER A 46 -5.53 13.63 19.23
CA SER A 46 -6.03 14.47 20.32
C SER A 46 -6.76 15.75 19.86
N THR A 47 -6.50 16.19 18.63
CA THR A 47 -7.15 17.35 18.00
C THR A 47 -8.37 16.96 17.15
N MET A 48 -8.75 15.68 17.12
CA MET A 48 -9.90 15.19 16.37
C MET A 48 -11.16 15.18 17.23
N ASP A 49 -12.29 15.40 16.56
CA ASP A 49 -13.61 15.12 17.13
C ASP A 49 -13.79 13.61 17.36
N GLY A 50 -14.68 13.22 18.29
CA GLY A 50 -14.90 11.81 18.64
C GLY A 50 -15.27 10.94 17.44
N ASP A 51 -16.10 11.49 16.55
CA ASP A 51 -16.52 10.84 15.31
C ASP A 51 -15.38 10.72 14.29
N GLU A 52 -14.53 11.74 14.17
CA GLU A 52 -13.34 11.75 13.31
C GLU A 52 -12.34 10.69 13.75
N ALA A 53 -12.08 10.59 15.06
CA ALA A 53 -11.17 9.60 15.63
C ALA A 53 -11.66 8.17 15.39
N MET A 54 -12.97 7.93 15.49
CA MET A 54 -13.55 6.61 15.19
C MET A 54 -13.36 6.24 13.71
N VAL A 55 -13.67 7.16 12.78
CA VAL A 55 -13.49 6.93 11.34
C VAL A 55 -12.02 6.69 11.01
N PHE A 56 -11.10 7.48 11.57
CA PHE A 56 -9.67 7.35 11.37
C PHE A 56 -9.14 5.98 11.82
N ASN A 57 -9.56 5.50 12.99
CA ASN A 57 -9.15 4.18 13.50
C ASN A 57 -9.57 3.04 12.55
N TYR A 58 -10.80 3.06 12.03
CA TYR A 58 -11.23 2.04 11.06
C TYR A 58 -10.47 2.09 9.73
N ILE A 59 -10.03 3.27 9.29
CA ILE A 59 -9.19 3.42 8.09
C ILE A 59 -7.77 2.91 8.38
N LYS A 60 -7.24 3.21 9.57
CA LYS A 60 -5.93 2.74 10.01
C LYS A 60 -5.88 1.21 10.10
N ASP A 61 -6.93 0.59 10.63
CA ASP A 61 -7.05 -0.88 10.72
C ASP A 61 -7.08 -1.55 9.34
N ALA A 62 -7.52 -0.84 8.30
CA ALA A 62 -7.58 -1.34 6.93
C ALA A 62 -6.23 -1.28 6.18
N SER A 63 -5.24 -0.57 6.71
CA SER A 63 -3.85 -0.55 6.23
C SER A 63 -3.73 -0.41 4.69
N ASN A 64 -3.01 -1.33 4.02
CA ASN A 64 -2.65 -1.24 2.59
C ASN A 64 -3.82 -1.42 1.61
N ASP A 65 -4.86 -2.14 1.98
CA ASP A 65 -6.02 -2.37 1.11
C ASP A 65 -7.02 -1.22 1.15
N GLY A 66 -6.93 -0.40 2.21
CA GLY A 66 -7.86 0.67 2.48
C GLY A 66 -9.28 0.18 2.76
N ILE A 67 -10.18 1.11 3.00
CA ILE A 67 -11.58 0.79 3.33
C ILE A 67 -12.55 1.57 2.45
N TRP A 68 -13.56 0.87 1.93
CA TRP A 68 -14.61 1.48 1.13
C TRP A 68 -15.52 2.36 2.00
N SER A 69 -15.87 3.55 1.50
CA SER A 69 -16.73 4.52 2.20
C SER A 69 -18.05 3.94 2.73
N ARG A 70 -18.66 3.00 1.99
CA ARG A 70 -19.90 2.32 2.43
C ARG A 70 -19.64 1.38 3.61
N THR A 71 -18.50 0.69 3.62
CA THR A 71 -18.09 -0.17 4.73
C THR A 71 -17.82 0.65 5.99
N ILE A 72 -17.17 1.83 5.85
CA ILE A 72 -16.99 2.76 6.98
C ILE A 72 -18.35 3.14 7.56
N LYS A 73 -19.31 3.54 6.71
CA LYS A 73 -20.67 3.91 7.16
C LYS A 73 -21.35 2.79 7.95
N ILE A 74 -21.25 1.55 7.48
CA ILE A 74 -21.85 0.39 8.15
C ILE A 74 -21.18 0.13 9.50
N LYS A 75 -19.85 0.26 9.59
CA LYS A 75 -19.09 0.02 10.84
C LYS A 75 -19.25 1.13 11.88
N THR A 76 -19.30 2.40 11.46
CA THR A 76 -19.41 3.54 12.37
C THR A 76 -20.85 3.87 12.74
N ASN A 77 -21.83 3.36 11.98
CA ASN A 77 -23.26 3.68 12.14
C ASN A 77 -23.56 5.20 12.14
N LEU A 78 -22.70 5.99 11.50
CA LEU A 78 -22.85 7.44 11.41
C LEU A 78 -23.79 7.86 10.28
N HIS A 79 -24.47 8.99 10.46
CA HIS A 79 -25.24 9.61 9.39
C HIS A 79 -24.32 10.04 8.22
N THR A 80 -24.80 9.95 6.98
CA THR A 80 -24.01 10.21 5.76
C THR A 80 -23.38 11.60 5.76
N THR A 81 -24.11 12.62 6.22
CA THR A 81 -23.61 14.00 6.31
C THR A 81 -22.44 14.14 7.28
N VAL A 82 -22.49 13.44 8.42
CA VAL A 82 -21.44 13.48 9.45
C VAL A 82 -20.20 12.75 8.94
N LEU A 83 -20.38 11.55 8.36
CA LEU A 83 -19.29 10.78 7.77
C LEU A 83 -18.58 11.57 6.65
N ASN A 84 -19.32 12.20 5.75
CA ASN A 84 -18.74 12.99 4.67
C ASN A 84 -17.98 14.22 5.19
N ARG A 85 -18.46 14.86 6.27
CA ARG A 85 -17.75 15.96 6.92
C ARG A 85 -16.44 15.48 7.56
N ALA A 86 -16.50 14.38 8.32
CA ALA A 86 -15.33 13.78 8.96
C ALA A 86 -14.26 13.37 7.93
N LEU A 87 -14.68 12.69 6.84
CA LEU A 87 -13.76 12.30 5.76
C LEU A 87 -13.11 13.52 5.10
N LYS A 88 -13.87 14.59 4.80
CA LYS A 88 -13.31 15.83 4.24
C LYS A 88 -12.33 16.52 5.19
N ASN A 89 -12.63 16.55 6.48
CA ASN A 89 -11.74 17.15 7.47
C ASN A 89 -10.43 16.36 7.60
N LEU A 90 -10.52 15.02 7.62
CA LEU A 90 -9.36 14.14 7.67
C LEU A 90 -8.49 14.24 6.39
N GLU A 91 -9.13 14.41 5.23
CA GLU A 91 -8.46 14.63 3.93
C GLU A 91 -7.79 16.02 3.89
N SER A 92 -8.47 17.06 4.41
CA SER A 92 -7.91 18.42 4.52
C SER A 92 -6.70 18.47 5.46
N LYS A 93 -6.67 17.63 6.50
CA LYS A 93 -5.53 17.49 7.42
C LYS A 93 -4.41 16.60 6.84
N GLN A 94 -4.56 16.08 5.62
CA GLN A 94 -3.62 15.14 4.96
C GLN A 94 -3.33 13.89 5.81
N LEU A 95 -4.33 13.40 6.54
CA LEU A 95 -4.21 12.18 7.34
C LEU A 95 -4.67 10.95 6.58
N ILE A 96 -5.66 11.14 5.70
CA ILE A 96 -6.18 10.13 4.80
C ILE A 96 -6.10 10.65 3.36
N LYS A 97 -6.07 9.72 2.42
CA LYS A 97 -6.21 9.99 0.99
C LYS A 97 -7.27 9.08 0.38
N ALA A 98 -7.97 9.60 -0.62
CA ALA A 98 -8.89 8.80 -1.42
C ALA A 98 -8.12 8.11 -2.54
N VAL A 99 -8.28 6.79 -2.65
CA VAL A 99 -7.72 5.98 -3.74
C VAL A 99 -8.86 5.32 -4.49
N LYS A 100 -8.76 5.28 -5.81
CA LYS A 100 -9.68 4.53 -6.64
C LYS A 100 -9.11 3.14 -6.88
N SER A 101 -9.98 2.13 -6.89
CA SER A 101 -9.57 0.78 -7.25
C SER A 101 -9.59 0.61 -8.77
N VAL A 102 -8.55 -0.02 -9.32
CA VAL A 102 -8.54 -0.45 -10.73
C VAL A 102 -9.61 -1.52 -10.99
N LYS A 103 -9.78 -2.50 -10.09
CA LYS A 103 -10.82 -3.54 -10.22
C LYS A 103 -12.24 -2.99 -10.11
N ASN A 104 -12.44 -1.96 -9.27
CA ASN A 104 -13.76 -1.38 -9.03
C ASN A 104 -13.71 0.16 -9.03
N PRO A 105 -13.73 0.81 -10.22
CA PRO A 105 -13.56 2.26 -10.35
C PRO A 105 -14.62 3.10 -9.63
N THR A 106 -15.81 2.52 -9.42
CA THR A 106 -16.95 3.19 -8.76
C THR A 106 -16.83 3.21 -7.23
N ARG A 107 -15.91 2.44 -6.64
CA ARG A 107 -15.74 2.38 -5.18
C ARG A 107 -14.73 3.44 -4.73
N LYS A 108 -15.19 4.35 -3.87
CA LYS A 108 -14.32 5.34 -3.21
C LYS A 108 -13.68 4.72 -1.96
N ILE A 109 -12.41 4.36 -2.07
CA ILE A 109 -11.63 3.73 -1.00
C ILE A 109 -10.80 4.81 -0.31
N PHE A 110 -10.71 4.75 1.01
CA PHE A 110 -9.89 5.65 1.81
C PHE A 110 -8.79 4.86 2.48
N MET A 111 -7.60 5.44 2.55
CA MET A 111 -6.43 4.88 3.21
C MET A 111 -5.61 5.98 3.90
N ILE A 112 -4.65 5.58 4.72
CA ILE A 112 -3.71 6.52 5.37
C ILE A 112 -2.84 7.21 4.32
N TYR A 113 -2.56 8.50 4.53
CA TYR A 113 -1.84 9.32 3.56
C TYR A 113 -0.43 8.79 3.23
N ASP A 114 0.35 8.46 4.26
CA ASP A 114 1.74 8.04 4.14
C ASP A 114 1.92 6.60 3.62
N LEU A 115 0.83 5.89 3.40
CA LEU A 115 0.85 4.46 3.14
C LEU A 115 0.70 4.17 1.65
N VAL A 116 1.45 3.19 1.13
CA VAL A 116 1.45 2.83 -0.29
C VAL A 116 0.32 1.84 -0.55
N PRO A 117 -0.55 2.08 -1.56
CA PRO A 117 -1.66 1.18 -1.87
C PRO A 117 -1.14 -0.20 -2.31
N SER A 118 -1.88 -1.25 -1.96
CA SER A 118 -1.54 -2.61 -2.39
C SER A 118 -1.65 -2.80 -3.91
N ILE A 119 -0.93 -3.78 -4.45
CA ILE A 119 -0.96 -4.17 -5.87
C ILE A 119 -2.39 -4.50 -6.32
N GLU A 120 -3.21 -5.07 -5.43
CA GLU A 120 -4.61 -5.35 -5.74
C GLU A 120 -5.44 -4.10 -6.01
N LEU A 121 -5.07 -2.98 -5.38
CA LEU A 121 -5.73 -1.70 -5.50
C LEU A 121 -5.21 -0.91 -6.72
N THR A 122 -3.89 -0.92 -6.94
CA THR A 122 -3.22 -0.20 -8.04
C THR A 122 -3.24 -0.94 -9.36
N GLY A 123 -3.49 -2.24 -9.38
CA GLY A 123 -3.37 -3.07 -10.59
C GLY A 123 -1.93 -3.48 -10.92
N GLY A 124 -0.97 -3.13 -10.07
CA GLY A 124 0.45 -3.47 -10.24
C GLY A 124 1.21 -2.53 -11.17
N PRO A 125 2.40 -2.95 -11.64
CA PRO A 125 3.36 -2.10 -12.37
C PRO A 125 2.87 -1.63 -13.75
N TRP A 126 1.76 -2.16 -14.24
CA TRP A 126 1.19 -1.88 -15.57
C TRP A 126 0.25 -0.68 -15.58
N PHE A 127 -0.05 -0.12 -14.41
CA PHE A 127 -1.00 0.96 -14.25
C PHE A 127 -0.34 2.19 -13.64
N THR A 128 -0.49 3.32 -14.32
CA THR A 128 -0.09 4.64 -13.86
C THR A 128 -1.36 5.46 -13.68
N ASP A 129 -1.55 6.09 -12.52
CA ASP A 129 -2.71 6.95 -12.24
C ASP A 129 -4.11 6.36 -12.56
N GLN A 130 -4.26 5.04 -12.39
CA GLN A 130 -5.50 4.27 -12.62
C GLN A 130 -5.81 3.97 -14.09
N GLU A 131 -4.89 4.24 -15.01
CA GLU A 131 -4.99 3.83 -16.41
C GLU A 131 -3.87 2.85 -16.77
N MET A 132 -4.14 1.93 -17.69
CA MET A 132 -3.08 1.07 -18.21
C MET A 132 -2.08 1.94 -18.97
N ASP A 133 -0.83 1.87 -18.54
CA ASP A 133 0.25 2.62 -19.18
C ASP A 133 0.70 1.88 -20.44
N LEU A 134 -0.10 2.02 -21.49
CA LEU A 134 0.17 1.39 -22.79
C LEU A 134 1.50 1.86 -23.37
N GLU A 135 1.86 3.12 -23.15
CA GLU A 135 3.12 3.68 -23.64
C GLU A 135 4.33 3.03 -22.96
N PHE A 136 4.25 2.81 -21.65
CA PHE A 136 5.25 2.03 -20.92
C PHE A 136 5.33 0.58 -21.43
N ILE A 137 4.18 -0.09 -21.61
CA ILE A 137 4.12 -1.47 -22.11
C ILE A 137 4.75 -1.56 -23.51
N GLU A 138 4.41 -0.66 -24.43
CA GLU A 138 4.94 -0.65 -25.80
C GLU A 138 6.45 -0.37 -25.82
N ARG A 139 6.93 0.58 -25.01
CA ARG A 139 8.37 0.86 -24.86
C ARG A 139 9.11 -0.37 -24.33
N LEU A 140 8.56 -1.00 -23.28
CA LEU A 140 9.13 -2.20 -22.68
C LEU A 140 9.16 -3.35 -23.70
N GLN A 141 8.05 -3.59 -24.40
CA GLN A 141 7.96 -4.60 -25.44
C GLN A 141 8.95 -4.35 -26.57
N GLY A 142 9.10 -3.11 -27.03
CA GLY A 142 10.05 -2.74 -28.08
C GLY A 142 11.51 -2.93 -27.64
N ALA A 143 11.83 -2.60 -26.39
CA ALA A 143 13.16 -2.82 -25.82
C ALA A 143 13.48 -4.31 -25.69
N LEU A 144 12.54 -5.09 -25.14
CA LEU A 144 12.64 -6.55 -25.03
C LEU A 144 12.77 -7.21 -26.42
N TYR A 145 11.96 -6.78 -27.39
CA TYR A 145 12.02 -7.29 -28.75
C TYR A 145 13.38 -7.04 -29.39
N LYS A 146 13.90 -5.80 -29.32
CA LYS A 146 15.24 -5.46 -29.83
C LYS A 146 16.34 -6.28 -29.15
N TYR A 147 16.22 -6.47 -27.84
CA TYR A 147 17.17 -7.26 -27.07
C TYR A 147 17.16 -8.72 -27.53
N ILE A 148 15.99 -9.38 -27.54
CA ILE A 148 15.84 -10.77 -28.01
C ILE A 148 16.31 -10.92 -29.46
N LEU A 149 15.90 -10.01 -30.35
CA LEU A 149 16.26 -10.03 -31.77
C LEU A 149 17.78 -10.03 -31.97
N SER A 150 18.51 -9.26 -31.16
CA SER A 150 19.98 -9.15 -31.26
C SER A 150 20.74 -10.45 -30.96
N TYR A 151 20.11 -11.41 -30.29
CA TYR A 151 20.67 -12.73 -30.00
C TYR A 151 20.02 -13.86 -30.80
N SER A 152 18.82 -13.63 -31.33
CA SER A 152 18.07 -14.61 -32.14
C SER A 152 18.46 -14.63 -33.61
N TYR A 153 19.10 -13.56 -34.12
CA TYR A 153 19.63 -13.52 -35.49
C TYR A 153 21.14 -13.20 -35.51
N PRO A 154 21.93 -13.88 -36.35
CA PRO A 154 23.33 -13.53 -36.53
C PRO A 154 23.46 -12.18 -37.25
N LYS A 155 24.49 -11.42 -36.90
CA LYS A 155 24.75 -10.08 -37.48
C LYS A 155 25.15 -10.12 -38.96
N SER A 156 25.32 -11.32 -39.53
CA SER A 156 25.63 -11.54 -40.94
C SER A 156 24.34 -11.83 -41.69
N SER A 157 24.07 -11.11 -42.77
CA SER A 157 22.77 -11.01 -43.44
C SER A 157 22.21 -12.29 -44.07
N ASP A 158 22.94 -13.41 -44.01
CA ASP A 158 22.65 -14.59 -44.85
C ASP A 158 22.73 -15.94 -44.09
N GLY A 159 22.81 -15.91 -42.75
CA GLY A 159 22.94 -17.12 -41.93
C GLY A 159 21.74 -17.35 -41.02
N LEU A 160 21.21 -18.56 -40.99
CA LEU A 160 20.42 -19.05 -39.86
C LEU A 160 21.36 -19.69 -38.84
N PHE A 161 20.99 -19.65 -37.55
CA PHE A 161 21.73 -20.42 -36.55
C PHE A 161 21.56 -21.92 -36.78
N PRO A 162 22.61 -22.74 -36.58
CA PRO A 162 22.50 -24.18 -36.71
C PRO A 162 21.55 -24.75 -35.64
N PRO A 163 20.93 -25.93 -35.85
CA PRO A 163 20.02 -26.56 -34.89
C PRO A 163 20.61 -26.82 -33.49
N SER A 164 21.95 -26.77 -33.36
CA SER A 164 22.69 -26.91 -32.10
C SER A 164 22.91 -25.60 -31.35
N TYR A 165 22.35 -24.48 -31.81
CA TYR A 165 22.51 -23.18 -31.17
C TYR A 165 21.68 -23.09 -29.88
N SER A 166 22.37 -22.95 -28.75
CA SER A 166 21.78 -22.80 -27.42
C SER A 166 21.92 -21.38 -26.86
N GLY A 167 22.35 -20.41 -27.68
CA GLY A 167 22.57 -19.01 -27.27
C GLY A 167 21.30 -18.17 -27.14
N TYR A 168 20.12 -18.80 -27.13
CA TYR A 168 18.86 -18.10 -26.88
C TYR A 168 18.80 -17.61 -25.43
N LEU A 169 18.15 -16.47 -25.23
CA LEU A 169 18.04 -15.88 -23.91
C LEU A 169 17.05 -16.64 -23.04
N THR A 170 17.44 -16.86 -21.79
CA THR A 170 16.52 -17.34 -20.76
C THR A 170 15.74 -16.17 -20.15
N ALA A 171 14.56 -16.47 -19.59
CA ALA A 171 13.76 -15.47 -18.87
C ALA A 171 14.56 -14.78 -17.73
N GLN A 172 15.45 -15.52 -17.06
CA GLN A 172 16.32 -14.99 -16.00
C GLN A 172 17.36 -13.99 -16.54
N GLN A 173 17.91 -14.24 -17.73
CA GLN A 173 18.86 -13.32 -18.38
C GLN A 173 18.15 -12.05 -18.84
N ILE A 174 16.92 -12.17 -19.36
CA ILE A 174 16.08 -11.03 -19.74
C ILE A 174 15.72 -10.20 -18.50
N HIS A 175 15.33 -10.85 -17.40
CA HIS A 175 15.00 -10.18 -16.14
C HIS A 175 16.21 -9.44 -15.53
N SER A 176 17.38 -10.08 -15.52
CA SER A 176 18.62 -9.47 -15.05
C SER A 176 19.03 -8.27 -15.90
N TRP A 177 18.88 -8.38 -17.22
CA TRP A 177 19.11 -7.26 -18.14
C TRP A 177 18.12 -6.12 -17.88
N LEU A 178 16.85 -6.44 -17.67
CA LEU A 178 15.81 -5.44 -17.42
C LEU A 178 16.10 -4.64 -16.15
N LYS A 179 16.46 -5.32 -15.06
CA LYS A 179 16.86 -4.69 -13.79
C LYS A 179 18.10 -3.81 -13.93
N ASN A 180 19.07 -4.21 -14.73
CA ASN A 180 20.31 -3.45 -14.95
C ASN A 180 20.15 -2.30 -15.95
N SER A 181 19.17 -2.40 -16.85
CA SER A 181 18.93 -1.39 -17.90
C SER A 181 18.31 -0.10 -17.37
N GLY A 182 17.71 -0.12 -16.17
CA GLY A 182 17.05 1.04 -15.57
C GLY A 182 15.85 1.55 -16.37
N ILE A 183 15.32 0.74 -17.30
CA ILE A 183 14.19 1.11 -18.18
C ILE A 183 12.86 1.15 -17.40
N THR A 184 12.80 0.46 -16.26
CA THR A 184 11.59 0.30 -15.46
C THR A 184 11.77 0.95 -14.09
N GLU A 185 10.95 1.94 -13.75
CA GLU A 185 10.90 2.53 -12.39
C GLU A 185 10.30 1.56 -11.36
N VAL A 186 9.51 0.59 -11.82
CA VAL A 186 8.86 -0.40 -10.97
C VAL A 186 9.63 -1.71 -11.00
N ASP A 187 9.91 -2.26 -9.81
CA ASP A 187 10.49 -3.59 -9.67
C ASP A 187 9.52 -4.64 -10.23
N LEU A 188 9.84 -5.15 -11.42
CA LEU A 188 9.12 -6.25 -12.03
C LEU A 188 9.64 -7.55 -11.39
N GLU A 189 8.82 -8.20 -10.58
CA GLU A 189 9.13 -9.52 -10.05
C GLU A 189 8.94 -10.59 -11.13
N LEU A 190 9.82 -11.58 -11.13
CA LEU A 190 9.61 -12.83 -11.87
C LEU A 190 8.49 -13.57 -11.16
N SER A 191 7.26 -13.46 -11.65
CA SER A 191 6.23 -14.42 -11.27
C SER A 191 6.57 -15.74 -11.95
N ASP A 192 6.84 -16.77 -11.15
CA ASP A 192 6.98 -18.15 -11.61
C ASP A 192 5.63 -18.63 -12.16
N ASN A 193 5.25 -18.17 -13.33
CA ASN A 193 4.22 -18.80 -14.15
C ASN A 193 4.89 -19.95 -14.91
N THR A 194 5.40 -20.93 -14.17
CA THR A 194 5.61 -22.28 -14.69
C THR A 194 4.25 -22.95 -14.78
N VAL A 195 3.63 -22.87 -15.97
CA VAL A 195 2.65 -23.86 -16.43
C VAL A 195 3.41 -24.98 -17.13
#